data_AF-A0A672FUM0-F1
#
_entry.id   AF-A0A672FUM0-F1
#
_cell.length_a   1.000
_cell.length_b   1.000
_cell.length_c   1.000
_cell.angle_alpha   90.00
_cell.angle_beta   90.00
_cell.angle_gamma   90.00
#
_symmetry.space_group_name_H-M   'P 1'
#
loop_
_entity.id
_entity.type
_entity.pdbx_description
1 polymer ?
#
loop_
_entity_poly.entity_id
_entity_poly.type
_entity_poly.pdbx_seq_one_letter_code
_entity_poly.pdbx_strand_id
1 'polypeptide(L)'
;MCRLSVNVCGCGGSDPGGDCLVCADPCGAYVVVDFAGEWPFRLINVHAPNDELARKIFLNRVFGFVNDATIVIGDFNITLSKLDVGRNNVYRNDGSRTLLLNLLHRHGLVEVWRALNLTRRGFSRRQVKYVLQLAPMLLQ
;
A
#
# COMPACT_ATOMS: atom_id res chain seq x y z
N MET A 1 -4.08 1.41 -4.05
CA MET A 1 -3.74 1.90 -2.70
C MET A 1 -4.43 1.00 -1.69
N CYS A 2 -3.70 0.01 -1.18
CA CYS A 2 -4.14 -0.78 -0.03
C CYS A 2 -4.24 0.17 1.16
N ARG A 3 -5.36 0.13 1.87
CA ARG A 3 -5.63 1.06 2.98
C ARG A 3 -5.46 0.28 4.26
N LEU A 4 -4.44 0.69 5.03
CA LEU A 4 -4.04 0.19 6.33
C LEU A 4 -3.83 -1.33 6.35
N SER A 5 -2.59 -1.79 6.52
CA SER A 5 -2.37 -3.11 7.11
C SER A 5 -1.93 -2.89 8.54
N VAL A 6 -2.69 -3.37 9.52
CA VAL A 6 -2.39 -3.25 10.94
C VAL A 6 -2.15 -4.65 11.49
N ASN A 7 -1.01 -4.87 12.14
CA ASN A 7 -0.82 -6.00 13.04
C ASN A 7 -1.04 -5.51 14.48
N VAL A 8 -1.83 -6.27 15.26
CA VAL A 8 -2.13 -5.99 16.67
C VAL A 8 -1.74 -7.23 17.46
N CYS A 9 -0.56 -7.21 18.06
CA CYS A 9 -0.21 -8.08 19.18
C CYS A 9 0.70 -7.31 20.15
N GLY A 10 0.38 -7.40 21.44
CA GLY A 10 0.88 -6.51 22.48
C GLY A 10 2.07 -7.01 23.30
N CYS A 11 2.52 -6.06 24.14
CA CYS A 11 3.34 -6.15 25.36
C CYS A 11 4.87 -6.03 25.23
N GLY A 12 5.41 -5.00 25.89
CA GLY A 12 6.76 -4.98 26.49
C GLY A 12 7.43 -3.61 26.48
N GLY A 13 7.47 -2.91 27.64
CA GLY A 13 8.17 -1.63 27.86
C GLY A 13 9.69 -1.71 27.62
N SER A 14 10.46 -0.61 27.54
CA SER A 14 10.57 0.49 28.51
C SER A 14 11.37 1.69 27.95
N ASP A 15 11.01 2.91 28.41
CA ASP A 15 11.71 4.22 28.37
C ASP A 15 11.47 5.20 27.18
N PRO A 16 11.54 6.54 27.38
CA PRO A 16 10.39 7.42 27.18
C PRO A 16 10.61 8.52 26.12
N GLY A 17 9.69 8.59 25.16
CA GLY A 17 9.23 9.89 24.63
C GLY A 17 9.83 10.39 23.33
N GLY A 18 10.21 9.53 22.38
CA GLY A 18 10.60 10.00 21.05
C GLY A 18 10.22 9.05 19.92
N ASP A 19 9.60 9.61 18.89
CA ASP A 19 9.49 8.95 17.58
C ASP A 19 10.90 8.84 16.98
N CYS A 20 11.25 7.66 16.49
CA CYS A 20 12.57 7.35 15.97
C CYS A 20 12.51 7.05 14.47
N LEU A 21 13.24 7.83 13.67
CA LEU A 21 13.46 7.52 12.26
C LEU A 21 14.40 6.30 12.15
N VAL A 22 13.86 5.18 11.69
CA VAL A 22 14.62 3.93 11.49
C VAL A 22 15.33 3.93 10.15
N CYS A 23 14.64 4.35 9.09
CA CYS A 23 15.17 4.36 7.73
C CYS A 23 14.39 5.32 6.85
N ALA A 24 15.08 6.06 6.00
CA ALA A 24 14.48 6.81 4.89
C ALA A 24 15.18 6.41 3.59
N ASP A 25 14.41 6.12 2.55
CA ASP A 25 14.96 5.90 1.22
C ASP A 25 15.39 7.24 0.60
N PRO A 26 16.63 7.37 0.11
CA PRO A 26 17.11 8.63 -0.50
C PRO A 26 16.29 9.11 -1.70
N CYS A 27 15.61 8.19 -2.40
CA CYS A 27 14.74 8.51 -3.53
C CYS A 27 13.29 8.80 -3.10
N GLY A 28 13.01 8.81 -1.79
CA GLY A 28 11.68 9.07 -1.24
C GLY A 28 10.68 7.93 -1.43
N ALA A 29 11.14 6.71 -1.75
CA ALA A 29 10.24 5.60 -2.03
C ALA A 29 9.63 4.96 -0.77
N TYR A 30 10.26 5.12 0.39
CA TYR A 30 9.69 4.73 1.67
C TYR A 30 10.33 5.45 2.86
N VAL A 31 9.62 5.47 3.99
CA VAL A 31 10.16 5.86 5.30
C VAL A 31 9.64 4.88 6.37
N VAL A 32 10.51 4.53 7.32
CA VAL A 32 10.24 3.66 8.45
C VAL A 32 10.47 4.46 9.73
N VAL A 33 9.44 4.57 10.56
CA VAL A 33 9.46 5.30 11.82
C VAL A 33 8.91 4.41 12.92
N ASP A 34 9.60 4.35 14.05
CA ASP A 34 9.10 3.73 15.26
C ASP A 34 8.49 4.82 16.15
N PHE A 35 7.24 4.63 16.54
CA PHE A 35 6.51 5.51 17.45
C PHE A 35 6.57 4.92 18.85
N ALA A 36 7.03 5.73 19.81
CA ALA A 36 6.98 5.40 21.22
C ALA A 36 5.67 5.97 21.81
N GLY A 37 4.89 5.13 22.46
CA GLY A 37 3.63 5.53 23.09
C GLY A 37 3.13 4.46 24.04
N GLU A 38 1.86 4.55 24.45
CA GLU A 38 1.22 3.50 25.26
C GLU A 38 1.29 2.14 24.56
N TRP A 39 1.18 2.15 23.23
CA TRP A 39 1.32 1.00 22.36
C TRP A 39 2.40 1.32 21.33
N PRO A 40 3.65 0.84 21.49
CA PRO A 40 4.70 1.12 20.52
C PRO A 40 4.37 0.43 19.20
N PHE A 41 4.56 1.13 18.08
CA PHE A 41 4.33 0.58 16.75
C PHE A 41 5.29 1.17 15.73
N ARG A 42 5.52 0.41 14.66
CA ARG A 42 6.29 0.82 13.50
C ARG A 42 5.36 1.26 12.39
N LEU A 43 5.57 2.45 11.83
CA LEU A 43 4.91 2.88 10.60
C LEU A 43 5.88 2.79 9.43
N ILE A 44 5.45 2.12 8.36
CA ILE A 44 6.13 2.10 7.08
C ILE A 44 5.24 2.78 6.06
N ASN A 45 5.62 3.97 5.61
CA ASN A 45 4.94 4.66 4.52
C ASN A 45 5.67 4.39 3.20
N VAL A 46 4.96 3.87 2.19
CA VAL A 46 5.51 3.44 0.91
C VAL A 46 5.00 4.23 -0.29
N HIS A 47 5.86 4.42 -1.27
CA HIS A 47 5.53 4.81 -2.63
C HIS A 47 6.19 3.83 -3.60
N ALA A 48 5.49 2.75 -3.91
CA ALA A 48 6.03 1.65 -4.69
C ALA A 48 6.14 2.01 -6.19
N PRO A 49 7.13 1.46 -6.91
CA PRO A 49 7.26 1.66 -8.36
C PRO A 49 6.05 1.19 -9.18
N ASN A 50 5.81 1.84 -10.32
CA ASN A 50 4.77 1.44 -11.28
C ASN A 50 5.15 0.18 -12.08
N ASP A 51 6.45 -0.03 -12.34
CA ASP A 51 6.95 -1.23 -13.02
C ASP A 51 6.82 -2.48 -12.12
N GLU A 52 6.36 -3.60 -12.68
CA GLU A 52 6.08 -4.82 -11.91
C GLU A 52 7.35 -5.43 -11.31
N LEU A 53 8.44 -5.50 -12.07
CA LEU A 53 9.69 -6.13 -11.61
C LEU A 53 10.33 -5.28 -10.51
N ALA A 54 10.45 -3.97 -10.73
CA ALA A 54 10.95 -3.02 -9.73
C ALA A 54 10.09 -3.06 -8.46
N ARG A 55 8.76 -3.16 -8.60
CA ARG A 55 7.85 -3.27 -7.46
C ARG A 55 8.05 -4.55 -6.66
N LYS A 56 8.30 -5.71 -7.29
CA LYS A 56 8.61 -6.95 -6.56
C LYS A 56 9.89 -6.83 -5.73
N ILE A 57 10.94 -6.26 -6.30
CA ILE A 57 12.22 -6.03 -5.60
C ILE A 57 11.99 -5.07 -4.42
N PHE A 58 11.27 -3.97 -4.67
CA PHE A 58 10.89 -3.00 -3.66
C PHE A 58 10.12 -3.63 -2.49
N LEU A 59 9.10 -4.44 -2.76
CA LEU A 59 8.28 -5.08 -1.72
C LEU A 59 9.11 -6.01 -0.83
N ASN A 60 9.99 -6.84 -1.40
CA ASN A 60 10.86 -7.70 -0.60
C ASN A 60 11.80 -6.89 0.30
N ARG A 61 12.34 -5.77 -0.19
CA ARG A 61 13.19 -4.88 0.60
C ARG A 61 12.41 -4.25 1.77
N VAL A 62 11.23 -3.69 1.48
CA VAL A 62 10.44 -2.98 2.50
C VAL A 62 9.89 -3.93 3.57
N PHE A 63 9.42 -5.11 3.18
CA PHE A 63 8.89 -6.09 4.14
C PHE A 63 9.97 -6.66 5.06
N GLY A 64 11.26 -6.47 4.75
CA GLY A 64 12.36 -6.77 5.68
C GLY A 64 12.35 -5.90 6.95
N PHE A 65 11.63 -4.78 6.97
CA PHE A 65 11.46 -3.93 8.15
C PHE A 65 10.23 -4.27 9.00
N VAL A 66 9.37 -5.19 8.54
CA VAL A 66 8.12 -5.55 9.23
C VAL A 66 8.42 -6.36 10.48
N ASN A 67 7.81 -5.94 11.59
CA ASN A 67 7.74 -6.64 12.87
C ASN A 67 6.28 -6.82 13.32
N ASP A 68 6.08 -7.38 14.51
CA ASP A 68 4.75 -7.72 15.04
C ASP A 68 3.83 -6.51 15.31
N ALA A 69 4.38 -5.31 15.45
CA ALA A 69 3.65 -4.07 15.67
C ALA A 69 3.78 -3.10 14.48
N THR A 70 3.82 -3.63 13.26
CA THR A 70 3.97 -2.81 12.05
C THR A 70 2.65 -2.46 11.39
N ILE A 71 2.52 -1.19 11.03
CA ILE A 71 1.52 -0.67 10.10
C ILE A 71 2.21 -0.30 8.78
N VAL A 72 1.77 -0.90 7.68
CA VAL A 72 2.25 -0.53 6.33
C VAL A 72 1.16 0.24 5.60
N ILE A 73 1.48 1.45 5.14
CA ILE A 73 0.57 2.36 4.43
C ILE A 73 1.22 2.94 3.19
N GLY A 74 0.42 3.53 2.31
CA GLY A 74 0.91 4.32 1.19
C GLY A 74 0.41 3.82 -0.16
N ASP A 75 1.12 4.20 -1.22
CA ASP A 75 0.76 3.78 -2.58
C ASP A 75 1.57 2.58 -3.02
N PHE A 76 0.95 1.41 -2.93
CA PHE A 76 1.54 0.15 -3.40
C PHE A 76 1.56 0.02 -4.92
N ASN A 77 0.86 0.88 -5.68
CA ASN A 77 0.67 0.71 -7.14
C ASN A 77 0.16 -0.70 -7.55
N ILE A 78 -0.55 -1.37 -6.65
CA ILE A 78 -1.17 -2.68 -6.86
C ILE A 78 -2.68 -2.58 -6.63
N THR A 79 -3.43 -3.29 -7.47
CA THR A 79 -4.86 -3.57 -7.26
C THR A 79 -4.99 -5.01 -6.77
N LEU A 80 -5.48 -5.23 -5.54
CA LEU A 80 -5.49 -6.57 -4.95
C LEU A 80 -6.60 -7.45 -5.51
N SER A 81 -7.75 -6.88 -5.85
CA SER A 81 -8.92 -7.62 -6.31
C SER A 81 -9.66 -6.91 -7.44
N LYS A 82 -10.57 -7.64 -8.11
CA LYS A 82 -11.50 -7.07 -9.09
C LYS A 82 -12.40 -5.97 -8.50
N LEU A 83 -12.60 -5.95 -7.17
CA LEU A 83 -13.38 -4.92 -6.48
C LEU A 83 -12.62 -3.60 -6.32
N ASP A 84 -11.31 -3.58 -6.55
CA ASP A 84 -10.47 -2.37 -6.44
C ASP A 84 -10.30 -1.64 -7.78
N VAL A 85 -10.92 -2.17 -8.84
CA VAL A 85 -10.87 -1.66 -10.21
C VAL A 85 -12.26 -1.16 -10.63
N GLY A 86 -12.36 -0.13 -11.47
CA GLY A 86 -13.67 0.32 -11.99
C GLY A 86 -14.38 -0.80 -12.77
N ARG A 87 -15.73 -0.81 -12.79
CA ARG A 87 -16.50 -1.86 -13.52
C ARG A 87 -16.10 -1.99 -15.00
N ASN A 88 -15.74 -0.87 -15.63
CA ASN A 88 -15.36 -0.80 -17.04
C ASN A 88 -13.84 -0.79 -17.26
N ASN A 89 -13.06 -1.09 -16.22
CA ASN A 89 -11.61 -1.14 -16.28
C ASN A 89 -11.13 -2.59 -16.27
N VAL A 90 -9.99 -2.84 -16.94
CA VAL A 90 -9.38 -4.16 -17.00
C VAL A 90 -8.62 -4.44 -15.70
N TYR A 91 -8.98 -5.53 -15.02
CA TYR A 91 -8.18 -6.08 -13.92
C TYR A 91 -7.02 -6.90 -14.51
N ARG A 92 -5.86 -6.24 -14.62
CA ARG A 92 -4.68 -6.83 -15.27
C ARG A 92 -4.06 -7.93 -14.39
N ASN A 93 -3.44 -8.90 -15.06
CA ASN A 93 -2.51 -9.80 -14.37
C ASN A 93 -1.33 -8.97 -13.85
N ASP A 94 -0.92 -9.24 -12.63
CA ASP A 94 0.16 -8.53 -11.95
C ASP A 94 0.81 -9.50 -10.96
N GLY A 95 2.03 -9.95 -11.25
CA GLY A 95 2.72 -10.91 -10.40
C GLY A 95 3.15 -10.32 -9.04
N SER A 96 3.26 -9.00 -8.92
CA SER A 96 3.57 -8.35 -7.64
C SER A 96 2.40 -8.43 -6.64
N ARG A 97 1.17 -8.60 -7.14
CA ARG A 97 -0.01 -8.86 -6.31
C ARG A 97 0.12 -10.16 -5.53
N THR A 98 0.48 -11.24 -6.20
CA THR A 98 0.67 -12.55 -5.56
C THR A 98 1.78 -12.49 -4.53
N LEU A 99 2.89 -11.80 -4.86
CA LEU A 99 3.97 -11.58 -3.90
C LEU A 99 3.49 -10.81 -2.66
N LEU A 100 2.75 -9.70 -2.85
CA LEU A 100 2.23 -8.91 -1.73
C LEU A 100 1.30 -9.75 -0.84
N LEU A 101 0.38 -10.53 -1.41
CA LEU A 101 -0.50 -11.41 -0.63
C LEU A 101 0.29 -12.45 0.18
N ASN A 102 1.33 -13.04 -0.41
CA ASN A 102 2.20 -13.98 0.29
C ASN A 102 2.99 -13.31 1.42
N LEU A 103 3.48 -12.09 1.20
CA LEU A 103 4.17 -11.31 2.23
C LEU A 103 3.23 -10.94 3.38
N LEU A 104 2.00 -10.51 3.07
CA LEU A 104 0.99 -10.24 4.10
C LEU A 104 0.72 -11.48 4.95
N HIS A 105 0.49 -12.63 4.31
CA HIS A 105 0.26 -13.90 5.00
C HIS A 105 1.46 -14.30 5.87
N ARG A 106 2.69 -14.25 5.33
CA ARG A 106 3.92 -14.64 6.03
C ARG A 106 4.17 -13.81 7.29
N HIS A 107 3.87 -12.51 7.24
CA HIS A 107 4.09 -11.60 8.35
C HIS A 107 2.86 -11.39 9.25
N GLY A 108 1.80 -12.19 9.07
CA GLY A 108 0.57 -12.06 9.87
C GLY A 108 -0.17 -10.72 9.65
N LEU A 109 0.09 -10.03 8.55
CA LEU A 109 -0.54 -8.75 8.23
C LEU A 109 -1.90 -8.98 7.56
N VAL A 110 -2.87 -8.15 7.94
CA VAL A 110 -4.21 -8.13 7.35
C VAL A 110 -4.39 -6.86 6.54
N GLU A 111 -4.99 -6.95 5.34
CA GLU A 111 -5.42 -5.76 4.60
C GLU A 111 -6.75 -5.27 5.20
N VAL A 112 -6.68 -4.20 6.00
CA VAL A 112 -7.78 -3.77 6.88
C VAL A 112 -8.98 -3.29 6.07
N TRP A 113 -8.76 -2.59 4.95
CA TRP A 113 -9.87 -2.07 4.16
C TRP A 113 -10.77 -3.19 3.63
N ARG A 114 -10.23 -4.25 3.04
CA ARG A 114 -11.01 -5.39 2.54
C ARG A 114 -11.61 -6.19 3.68
N ALA A 115 -10.89 -6.35 4.80
CA ALA A 115 -11.43 -7.00 5.99
C ALA A 115 -12.71 -6.31 6.50
N LEU A 116 -12.73 -4.97 6.50
CA LEU A 116 -13.88 -4.18 6.95
C LEU A 116 -14.93 -3.92 5.85
N ASN A 117 -14.59 -4.16 4.58
CA ASN A 117 -15.43 -3.82 3.43
C ASN A 117 -15.48 -4.94 2.38
N LEU A 118 -15.82 -6.15 2.82
CA LEU A 118 -15.72 -7.39 2.02
C LEU A 118 -16.26 -7.26 0.59
N THR A 119 -17.45 -6.67 0.41
CA THR A 119 -18.12 -6.57 -0.89
C THR A 119 -18.10 -5.16 -1.50
N ARG A 120 -17.58 -4.17 -0.78
CA ARG A 120 -17.63 -2.77 -1.24
C ARG A 120 -16.61 -2.55 -2.35
N ARG A 121 -17.04 -1.82 -3.37
CA ARG A 121 -16.19 -1.24 -4.41
C ARG A 121 -15.82 0.18 -3.98
N GLY A 122 -14.56 0.39 -3.63
CA GLY A 122 -14.01 1.67 -3.18
C GLY A 122 -12.72 1.99 -3.91
N PHE A 123 -12.49 3.26 -4.20
CA PHE A 123 -11.33 3.71 -4.97
C PHE A 123 -10.60 4.83 -4.25
N SER A 124 -9.27 4.79 -4.29
CA SER A 124 -8.41 5.86 -3.76
C SER A 124 -8.00 6.89 -4.82
N ARG A 125 -8.14 6.56 -6.10
CA ARG A 125 -7.72 7.38 -7.24
C ARG A 125 -8.75 7.32 -8.35
N ARG A 126 -9.03 8.47 -8.97
CA ARG A 126 -9.78 8.59 -10.22
C ARG A 126 -8.88 9.23 -11.27
N GLN A 127 -8.69 8.56 -12.41
CA GLN A 127 -7.98 9.15 -13.54
C GLN A 127 -9.01 9.70 -14.52
N VAL A 128 -9.01 11.02 -14.74
CA VAL A 128 -9.83 11.65 -15.76
C VAL A 128 -9.03 11.61 -17.07
N LYS A 129 -9.53 10.85 -18.05
CA LYS A 129 -9.00 10.92 -19.42
C LYS A 129 -9.76 12.02 -20.13
N TYR A 130 -9.10 13.13 -20.44
CA TYR A 130 -9.64 14.06 -21.43
C TYR A 130 -9.55 13.37 -22.78
N VAL A 131 -10.69 12.86 -23.27
CA VAL A 131 -10.82 12.57 -24.69
C VAL A 131 -10.98 13.95 -25.31
N LEU A 132 -9.95 14.44 -26.01
CA LEU A 132 -10.11 15.54 -26.94
C LEU A 132 -11.15 15.07 -27.97
N GLN A 133 -12.42 15.38 -27.75
CA GLN A 133 -13.43 15.27 -28.78
C GLN A 133 -13.06 16.33 -29.81
N LEU A 134 -12.26 15.93 -30.80
CA LEU A 134 -12.26 16.61 -32.08
C LEU A 134 -13.68 16.45 -32.62
N ALA A 135 -14.54 17.42 -32.32
CA ALA A 135 -15.80 17.58 -33.01
C ALA A 135 -15.46 17.70 -34.51
N PRO A 136 -16.09 16.93 -35.41
CA PRO A 136 -16.00 17.25 -36.81
C PRO A 136 -16.67 18.61 -36.99
N MET A 137 -15.88 19.65 -37.29
CA MET A 137 -16.41 20.89 -37.81
C MET A 137 -17.01 20.59 -39.19
N LEU A 138 -18.27 20.18 -39.21
CA LEU A 138 -19.15 20.30 -40.35
C LEU A 138 -19.57 21.77 -40.45
N LEU A 139 -18.96 22.48 -41.39
CA LEU A 139 -19.49 23.66 -42.08
C LEU A 139 -18.98 23.50 -43.52
N GLN A 140 -19.79 22.93 -44.42
CA GLN A 140 -20.65 23.66 -45.36
C GLN A 140 -19.89 24.71 -46.15
#